data_AF-A0A374URC9-F1
#
_entry.id   AF-A0A374URC9-F1
#
_cell.length_a   1.000
_cell.length_b   1.000
_cell.length_c   1.000
_cell.angle_alpha   90.00
_cell.angle_beta   90.00
_cell.angle_gamma   90.00
#
_symmetry.space_group_name_H-M   'P 1'
#
loop_
_entity.id
_entity.type
_entity.pdbx_description
1 polymer ?
#
loop_
_entity_poly.entity_id
_entity_poly.type
_entity_poly.pdbx_seq_one_letter_code
_entity_poly.pdbx_strand_id
1 'polypeptide(L)' 'MEKCFYVPKKLMDKEYSEYPVESKILFSIILSTAQNTKAIMSCAKLIANLGDDEIRSLKSEMKKIESESESA' A
#
# COMPACT_ATOMS: atom_id res chain seq x y z
N MET A 1 -10.53 -22.70 -9.68
CA MET A 1 -9.12 -22.85 -9.26
C MET A 1 -8.79 -21.62 -8.43
N GLU A 2 -8.49 -21.78 -7.15
CA GLU A 2 -8.17 -20.66 -6.27
C GLU A 2 -6.88 -19.97 -6.75
N LYS A 3 -6.81 -18.64 -6.63
CA LYS A 3 -5.61 -17.88 -6.96
C LYS A 3 -4.60 -18.06 -5.83
N CYS A 4 -3.59 -18.89 -6.06
CA CYS A 4 -2.43 -18.99 -5.17
C CYS A 4 -1.43 -17.88 -5.49
N PHE A 5 -0.93 -17.21 -4.45
CA PHE A 5 0.13 -16.21 -4.57
C PHE A 5 1.45 -16.78 -4.04
N TYR A 6 2.52 -16.57 -4.80
CA TYR A 6 3.87 -16.91 -4.38
C TYR A 6 4.38 -15.90 -3.37
N VAL A 7 4.78 -16.38 -2.20
CA VAL A 7 5.47 -15.60 -1.17
C VAL A 7 6.97 -15.94 -1.22
N PRO A 8 7.83 -14.99 -1.63
CA PRO A 8 9.27 -15.22 -1.62
C PRO A 8 9.78 -15.52 -0.21
N LYS A 9 10.50 -16.64 -0.04
CA LYS A 9 11.13 -17.00 1.24
C LYS A 9 12.02 -15.89 1.78
N LYS A 10 12.67 -15.14 0.88
CA LYS A 10 13.50 -13.97 1.23
C LYS A 10 12.77 -12.94 2.08
N LEU A 11 11.45 -12.78 1.96
CA LEU A 11 10.69 -11.85 2.80
C LEU A 11 10.69 -12.22 4.30
N MET A 12 11.10 -13.44 4.63
CA MET A 12 11.27 -13.91 6.01
C MET A 12 12.68 -13.69 6.54
N ASP A 13 13.63 -13.27 5.69
CA ASP A 13 15.00 -12.99 6.10
C ASP A 13 15.04 -11.73 6.99
N LYS A 14 16.05 -11.67 7.87
CA LYS A 14 16.24 -10.57 8.83
C LYS A 14 16.36 -9.21 8.15
N GLU A 15 16.89 -9.15 6.92
CA GLU A 15 16.99 -7.92 6.12
C GLU A 15 15.63 -7.26 5.86
N TYR A 16 14.54 -8.03 5.84
CA TYR A 16 13.19 -7.55 5.58
C TYR A 16 12.29 -7.62 6.82
N SER A 17 12.85 -7.79 8.02
CA SER A 17 12.04 -7.93 9.24
C SER A 17 11.33 -6.64 9.66
N GLU A 18 11.84 -5.48 9.24
CA GLU A 18 11.24 -4.17 9.53
C GLU A 18 9.92 -3.93 8.77
N TYR A 19 9.70 -4.63 7.67
CA TYR A 19 8.47 -4.49 6.90
C TYR A 19 7.32 -5.26 7.56
N PRO A 20 6.14 -4.63 7.73
CA PRO A 20 4.94 -5.30 8.22
C PRO A 20 4.54 -6.50 7.35
N VAL A 21 3.80 -7.43 7.95
CA VAL A 21 3.30 -8.64 7.27
C VAL A 21 2.45 -8.28 6.06
N GLU A 22 1.63 -7.24 6.18
CA GLU A 22 0.74 -6.73 5.14
C GLU A 22 1.52 -6.24 3.92
N SER A 23 2.64 -5.52 4.14
CA SER A 23 3.52 -5.07 3.06
C SER A 23 4.14 -6.25 2.32
N LYS A 24 4.53 -7.31 3.04
CA LYS A 24 5.09 -8.55 2.46
C LYS A 24 4.05 -9.31 1.64
N ILE A 25 2.81 -9.38 2.13
CA ILE A 25 1.69 -9.99 1.41
C ILE A 25 1.39 -9.19 0.12
N LEU A 26 1.29 -7.87 0.21
CA LEU A 26 1.04 -7.01 -0.95
C LEU A 26 2.14 -7.16 -2.01
N PHE A 27 3.41 -7.16 -1.60
CA PHE A 27 4.52 -7.42 -2.50
C PHE A 27 4.42 -8.79 -3.16
N SER A 28 4.03 -9.83 -2.41
CA SER A 28 3.83 -11.20 -2.93
C SER A 28 2.72 -11.27 -3.99
N ILE A 29 1.62 -10.54 -3.79
CA ILE A 29 0.53 -10.41 -4.77
C ILE A 29 1.02 -9.71 -6.04
N ILE A 30 1.73 -8.58 -5.90
CA ILE A 30 2.28 -7.84 -7.05
C ILE A 30 3.26 -8.73 -7.82
N LEU A 31 4.17 -9.39 -7.12
CA LEU A 31 5.18 -10.26 -7.74
C LEU A 31 4.55 -11.44 -8.48
N SER A 32 3.47 -12.01 -7.94
CA SER A 32 2.76 -13.15 -8.56
C SER A 32 1.97 -12.77 -9.81
N THR A 33 1.68 -11.49 -10.01
CA THR A 33 0.85 -10.99 -11.13
C THR A 33 1.64 -10.15 -12.14
N ALA A 34 2.79 -9.61 -11.74
CA ALA A 34 3.63 -8.79 -12.59
C ALA A 34 4.32 -9.59 -13.69
N GLN A 35 4.27 -9.07 -14.92
CA GLN A 35 4.94 -9.69 -16.07
C GLN A 35 6.43 -9.31 -16.17
N ASN A 36 6.84 -8.23 -15.52
CA ASN A 36 8.21 -7.70 -15.52
C ASN A 36 8.37 -6.63 -14.44
N THR A 37 9.60 -6.16 -14.24
CA THR A 37 9.94 -5.14 -13.25
C THR A 37 9.19 -3.81 -13.46
N LYS A 38 8.88 -3.43 -14.70
CA LYS A 38 8.14 -2.18 -14.97
C LYS A 38 6.73 -2.25 -14.39
N ALA A 39 6.06 -3.40 -14.48
CA ALA A 39 4.74 -3.60 -13.88
C ALA A 39 4.78 -3.44 -12.34
N ILE A 40 5.80 -4.01 -11.69
CA ILE A 40 6.01 -3.85 -10.23
C ILE A 40 6.18 -2.38 -9.87
N MET A 41 7.02 -1.65 -10.61
CA MET A 41 7.25 -0.22 -10.37
C MET A 41 5.99 0.62 -10.59
N SER A 42 5.18 0.30 -11.59
CA SER A 42 3.90 0.96 -11.84
C SER A 42 2.93 0.77 -10.68
N CYS A 43 2.84 -0.45 -10.12
CA CYS A 43 2.03 -0.71 -8.93
C CYS A 43 2.52 0.10 -7.71
N ALA A 44 3.85 0.16 -7.49
CA ALA A 44 4.41 0.93 -6.39
C ALA A 44 4.09 2.44 -6.51
N LYS A 45 4.20 3.00 -7.73
CA LYS A 45 3.81 4.40 -8.00
C LYS A 45 2.34 4.66 -7.78
N LEU A 46 1.48 3.73 -8.19
CA LEU A 46 0.04 3.85 -7.98
C LEU A 46 -0.30 3.87 -6.49
N ILE A 47 0.28 2.96 -5.70
CA ILE A 47 0.08 2.89 -4.25
C ILE A 47 0.50 4.19 -3.57
N ALA A 48 1.68 4.72 -3.92
CA ALA A 48 2.17 5.98 -3.37
C ALA A 48 1.23 7.15 -3.70
N ASN A 49 0.89 7.32 -4.99
CA ASN A 49 0.08 8.45 -5.43
C ASN A 49 -1.34 8.41 -4.86
N LEU A 50 -2.03 7.27 -4.95
CA LEU A 50 -3.39 7.14 -4.42
C LEU A 50 -3.40 7.22 -2.89
N GLY A 51 -2.40 6.63 -2.23
CA GLY A 51 -2.27 6.74 -0.77
C GLY A 51 -2.13 8.19 -0.31
N ASP A 52 -1.28 8.96 -0.99
CA ASP A 52 -1.10 10.39 -0.71
C ASP A 52 -2.37 11.20 -0.98
N ASP A 53 -3.06 10.93 -2.09
CA ASP A 53 -4.32 11.59 -2.45
C ASP A 53 -5.40 11.33 -1.39
N GLU A 54 -5.56 10.07 -0.96
CA GLU A 54 -6.57 9.67 0.02
C GLU A 54 -6.29 10.30 1.39
N ILE A 55 -5.04 10.26 1.86
CA ILE A 55 -4.63 10.88 3.12
C ILE A 55 -4.88 12.40 3.07
N ARG A 56 -4.60 13.06 1.93
CA ARG A 56 -4.89 14.49 1.76
C ARG A 56 -6.38 14.78 1.82
N SER A 57 -7.21 13.95 1.17
CA SER A 57 -8.66 14.09 1.21
C SER A 57 -9.19 13.98 2.64
N LEU A 58 -8.81 12.92 3.36
CA LEU A 58 -9.23 12.70 4.75
C LEU A 58 -8.81 13.84 5.67
N LYS A 59 -7.57 14.35 5.54
CA LYS A 59 -7.10 15.51 6.31
C LYS A 59 -7.90 16.77 6.01
N SER A 60 -8.33 16.96 4.76
CA SER A 60 -9.15 18.10 4.36
C SER A 60 -10.55 18.01 4.98
N GLU A 61 -11.15 16.82 4.96
CA GLU A 61 -12.46 16.57 5.59
C GLU A 61 -12.42 16.76 7.11
N MET A 62 -11.40 16.22 7.78
CA MET A 62 -11.23 16.41 9.23
C MET A 62 -11.16 17.88 9.62
N LYS A 63 -10.39 18.70 8.88
CA LYS A 63 -10.30 20.14 9.14
C LYS A 63 -11.63 20.87 8.98
N LYS A 64 -12.45 20.47 8.01
CA LYS A 64 -13.79 21.06 7.82
C LYS A 64 -14.67 20.76 9.02
N ILE A 65 -14.71 19.49 9.44
CA ILE A 65 -15.48 19.04 10.60
C ILE A 65 -15.04 19.78 11.88
N GLU A 66 -13.73 19.92 12.11
CA GLU A 66 -13.20 20.67 13.26
C GLU A 66 -13.67 22.13 13.22
N SER A 67 -13.55 22.81 12.08
CA SER A 67 -13.97 24.21 11.94
C SER A 67 -15.47 24.42 12.12
N GLU A 68 -16.30 23.47 11.69
CA GLU A 68 -17.75 23.49 11.86
C GLU A 68 -18.15 23.21 13.32
N SER A 69 -17.37 22.41 14.05
CA SER A 69 -17.60 22.13 15.46
C SER A 69 -17.21 23.26 16.41
N GLU A 70 -16.23 24.09 16.03
CA GLU A 70 -15.79 25.27 16.81
C GLU A 70 -16.69 26.49 16.61
N SER A 71 -17.53 26.48 15.57
CA SER A 71 -18.45 27.57 15.23
C SER A 71 -19.92 27.31 15.60
N ALA A 72 -20.20 26.18 16.27
CA ALA A 72 -21.49 25.79 16.84
C ALA A 72 -21.54 26.02 18.36
#